data_AF-A0A3P9P1J4-F1
#
_entry.id   AF-A0A3P9P1J4-F1
#
_cell.length_a   1.000
_cell.length_b   1.000
_cell.length_c   1.000
_cell.angle_alpha   90.00
_cell.angle_beta   90.00
_cell.angle_gamma   90.00
#
_symmetry.space_group_name_H-M   'P 1'
#
loop_
_entity.id
_entity.type
_entity.pdbx_description
1 polymer ?
#
loop_
_entity_poly.entity_id
_entity_poly.type
_entity_poly.pdbx_seq_one_letter_code
_entity_poly.pdbx_strand_id
1 'polypeptide(L)'
;MCYCLFKLVAHIQNLLDLYVLLSGFHLQLKYKEEGRKDASVSLYAVLPETMETQHAKEATSLQSQVRLSCVCFSLQRKYRDSVKKDLSCSLFHQLPETLETLHAKEASDLLSEVSKSYKEKFNREKGRSDYSSMKNLPEVEHAMEVARKQSHVNVSYRSGREELQRYNPAPDRPDIISAANAAKLIKTAESVWLEGTRTGSEPAVIHRLPISAAPRGAHLSVLQVKYKESFDRLLKGQRPRYNPMDCVSFKHTQAAAALASQLEYKKKYEQTKAHYHIAVDTAEQQHHRENAVLHSQVKYREEYEKNKGRSLMEFGETQSYKVSKEAQKMQSEVTS
;
A
#
# COMPACT_ATOMS: atom_id res chain seq x y z
N MET A 1 -22.89 69.61 -22.56
CA MET A 1 -24.35 69.45 -22.39
C MET A 1 -24.86 68.06 -22.81
N CYS A 2 -24.52 67.54 -23.99
CA CYS A 2 -25.06 66.24 -24.48
C CYS A 2 -24.67 65.01 -23.63
N TYR A 3 -23.45 64.96 -23.06
CA TYR A 3 -22.99 63.80 -22.28
C TYR A 3 -23.73 63.62 -20.95
N CYS A 4 -24.13 64.73 -20.31
CA CYS A 4 -24.89 64.71 -19.07
C CYS A 4 -26.34 64.24 -19.31
N LEU A 5 -26.95 64.66 -20.42
CA LEU A 5 -28.29 64.22 -20.82
C LEU A 5 -28.31 62.72 -21.15
N PHE A 6 -27.31 62.20 -21.86
CA PHE A 6 -27.19 60.76 -22.12
C PHE A 6 -27.02 59.92 -20.85
N LYS A 7 -26.20 60.38 -19.89
CA LYS A 7 -26.08 59.74 -18.58
C LYS A 7 -27.38 59.77 -17.79
N LEU A 8 -28.11 60.88 -17.83
CA LEU A 8 -29.39 61.04 -17.13
C LEU A 8 -30.45 60.10 -17.71
N VAL A 9 -30.56 60.03 -19.04
CA VAL A 9 -31.49 59.12 -19.74
C VAL A 9 -31.15 57.65 -19.45
N ALA A 10 -29.87 57.27 -19.44
CA ALA A 10 -29.45 55.92 -19.08
C ALA A 10 -29.77 55.58 -17.61
N HIS A 11 -29.65 56.55 -16.70
CA HIS A 11 -29.99 56.36 -15.29
C HIS A 11 -31.51 56.22 -15.07
N ILE A 12 -32.32 56.99 -15.80
CA ILE A 12 -33.79 56.91 -15.77
C ILE A 12 -34.27 55.57 -16.34
N GLN A 13 -33.67 55.10 -17.44
CA GLN A 13 -33.99 53.80 -18.02
C GLN A 13 -33.66 52.66 -17.04
N ASN A 14 -32.50 52.70 -16.37
CA ASN A 14 -32.15 51.73 -15.34
C ASN A 14 -33.10 51.77 -14.14
N LEU A 15 -33.60 52.94 -13.74
CA LEU A 15 -34.58 53.05 -12.65
C LEU A 15 -35.96 52.48 -13.04
N LEU A 16 -36.39 52.70 -14.29
CA LEU A 16 -37.60 52.09 -14.84
C LEU A 16 -37.47 50.56 -14.91
N ASP A 17 -36.34 50.04 -15.39
CA ASP A 17 -36.07 48.60 -15.46
C ASP A 17 -36.03 47.96 -14.06
N LEU A 18 -35.45 48.66 -13.08
CA LEU A 18 -35.44 48.22 -11.68
C LEU A 18 -36.85 48.21 -11.07
N TYR A 19 -37.70 49.19 -11.39
CA TYR A 19 -39.09 49.26 -10.95
C TYR A 19 -39.96 48.15 -11.56
N VAL A 20 -39.77 47.84 -12.84
CA VAL A 20 -40.44 46.72 -13.52
C VAL A 20 -40.02 45.38 -12.90
N LEU A 21 -38.73 45.21 -12.59
CA LEU A 21 -38.24 44.05 -11.86
C LEU A 21 -38.79 43.95 -10.44
N LEU A 22 -38.85 45.06 -9.69
CA LEU A 22 -39.39 45.07 -8.33
C LEU A 22 -40.89 44.77 -8.30
N SER A 23 -41.67 45.34 -9.22
CA SER A 23 -43.11 45.09 -9.33
C SER A 23 -43.40 43.65 -9.77
N GLY A 24 -42.60 43.08 -10.68
CA GLY A 24 -42.63 41.66 -11.03
C GLY A 24 -42.30 40.75 -9.85
N PHE A 25 -41.29 41.10 -9.05
CA PHE A 25 -40.95 40.37 -7.82
C PHE A 25 -42.06 40.46 -6.78
N HIS A 26 -42.65 41.64 -6.59
CA HIS A 26 -43.73 41.85 -5.63
C HIS A 26 -45.00 41.08 -6.02
N LEU A 27 -45.30 40.99 -7.32
CA LEU A 27 -46.40 40.17 -7.83
C LEU A 27 -46.11 38.68 -7.62
N GLN A 28 -44.89 38.19 -7.91
CA GLN A 28 -44.49 36.81 -7.61
C GLN A 28 -44.57 36.47 -6.12
N LEU A 29 -44.18 37.39 -5.23
CA LEU A 29 -44.31 37.20 -3.79
C LEU A 29 -45.78 37.11 -3.37
N LYS A 30 -46.66 37.95 -3.93
CA LYS A 30 -48.12 37.86 -3.70
C LYS A 30 -48.70 36.52 -4.17
N TYR A 31 -48.39 36.10 -5.40
CA TYR A 31 -48.84 34.79 -5.90
C TYR A 31 -48.31 33.62 -5.07
N LYS A 32 -47.07 33.73 -4.55
CA LYS A 32 -46.48 32.71 -3.68
C LYS A 32 -47.09 32.71 -2.29
N GLU A 33 -47.48 33.87 -1.75
CA GLU A 33 -48.24 33.99 -0.50
C GLU A 33 -49.67 33.47 -0.63
N GLU A 34 -50.37 33.82 -1.71
CA GLU A 34 -51.72 33.32 -2.01
C GLU A 34 -51.71 31.80 -2.20
N GLY A 35 -50.75 31.26 -2.98
CA GLY A 35 -50.57 29.81 -3.10
C GLY A 35 -50.20 29.11 -1.78
N ARG A 36 -49.56 29.81 -0.83
CA ARG A 36 -49.28 29.28 0.52
C ARG A 36 -50.51 29.30 1.42
N LYS A 37 -51.36 30.33 1.30
CA LYS A 37 -52.65 30.43 1.99
C LYS A 37 -53.63 29.36 1.48
N ASP A 38 -53.65 29.12 0.18
CA ASP A 38 -54.47 28.06 -0.43
C ASP A 38 -53.94 26.65 -0.11
N ALA A 39 -52.62 26.48 0.02
CA ALA A 39 -52.02 25.23 0.48
C ALA A 39 -52.39 24.89 1.94
N SER A 40 -52.71 25.89 2.78
CA SER A 40 -53.16 25.65 4.16
C SER A 40 -54.63 25.18 4.28
N VAL A 41 -55.41 25.28 3.19
CA VAL A 41 -56.81 24.82 3.10
C VAL A 41 -56.94 23.54 2.26
N SER A 42 -55.91 23.15 1.51
CA SER A 42 -55.90 21.97 0.65
C SER A 42 -55.73 20.67 1.45
N LEU A 43 -56.65 19.72 1.27
CA LEU A 43 -56.61 18.36 1.84
C LEU A 43 -55.27 17.62 1.59
N TYR A 44 -54.55 17.98 0.53
CA TYR A 44 -53.24 17.41 0.19
C TYR A 44 -52.10 17.83 1.13
N ALA A 45 -52.24 18.92 1.89
CA ALA A 45 -51.21 19.38 2.83
C ALA A 45 -51.16 18.58 4.14
N VAL A 46 -52.22 17.81 4.44
CA VAL A 46 -52.34 16.96 5.64
C VAL A 46 -51.90 15.51 5.37
N LEU A 47 -51.61 15.15 4.11
CA LEU A 47 -51.09 13.82 3.80
C LEU A 47 -49.67 13.64 4.39
N PRO A 48 -49.37 12.48 5.02
CA PRO A 48 -48.05 12.18 5.51
C PRO A 48 -47.02 12.31 4.38
N GLU A 49 -45.92 13.01 4.64
CA GLU A 49 -44.84 13.12 3.68
C GLU A 49 -44.26 11.71 3.44
N THR A 50 -44.46 11.18 2.24
CA THR A 50 -43.79 9.96 1.80
C THR A 50 -42.34 10.27 1.47
N MET A 51 -41.45 9.29 1.59
CA MET A 51 -40.03 9.44 1.23
C MET A 51 -39.82 10.05 -0.16
N GLU A 52 -40.69 9.72 -1.13
CA GLU A 52 -40.66 10.25 -2.49
C GLU A 52 -40.94 11.76 -2.55
N THR A 53 -41.90 12.25 -1.77
CA THR A 53 -42.20 13.68 -1.70
C THR A 53 -41.08 14.49 -1.03
N GLN A 54 -40.39 13.91 -0.05
CA GLN A 54 -39.21 14.52 0.56
C GLN A 54 -38.06 14.62 -0.43
N HIS A 55 -37.77 13.54 -1.17
CA HIS A 55 -36.78 13.55 -2.23
C HIS A 55 -37.09 14.58 -3.33
N ALA A 56 -38.35 14.73 -3.75
CA ALA A 56 -38.74 15.73 -4.74
C ALA A 56 -38.55 17.18 -4.24
N LYS A 57 -38.83 17.44 -2.96
CA LYS A 57 -38.59 18.74 -2.32
C LYS A 57 -37.10 19.05 -2.20
N GLU A 58 -36.28 18.09 -1.80
CA GLU A 58 -34.82 18.24 -1.73
C GLU A 58 -34.21 18.49 -3.11
N ALA A 59 -34.65 17.74 -4.13
CA ALA A 59 -34.19 17.91 -5.49
C ALA A 59 -34.50 19.31 -6.04
N THR A 60 -35.72 19.81 -5.83
CA THR A 60 -36.12 21.16 -6.27
C THR A 60 -35.42 22.28 -5.50
N SER A 61 -35.17 22.08 -4.20
CA SER A 61 -34.37 22.99 -3.37
C SER A 61 -32.92 23.08 -3.85
N LEU A 62 -32.27 21.93 -4.09
CA LEU A 62 -30.90 21.86 -4.61
C LEU A 62 -30.79 22.48 -6.00
N GLN A 63 -31.72 22.20 -6.91
CA GLN A 63 -31.74 22.82 -8.25
C GLN A 63 -31.82 24.35 -8.16
N SER A 64 -32.63 24.87 -7.23
CA SER A 64 -32.75 26.31 -7.00
C SER A 64 -31.44 26.91 -6.47
N GLN A 65 -30.77 26.22 -5.53
CA GLN A 65 -29.48 26.64 -4.99
C GLN A 65 -28.37 26.64 -6.05
N VAL A 66 -28.29 25.59 -6.88
CA VAL A 66 -27.34 25.50 -8.00
C VAL A 66 -27.58 26.63 -9.01
N ARG A 67 -28.84 26.91 -9.32
CA ARG A 67 -29.21 28.02 -10.22
C ARG A 67 -28.77 29.36 -9.65
N LEU A 68 -29.04 29.63 -8.37
CA LEU A 68 -28.60 30.85 -7.70
C LEU A 68 -27.07 30.97 -7.69
N SER A 69 -26.35 29.89 -7.36
CA SER A 69 -24.89 29.86 -7.41
C SER A 69 -24.35 30.16 -8.80
N CYS A 70 -24.99 29.63 -9.86
CA CYS A 70 -24.60 29.88 -11.24
C CYS A 70 -24.80 31.35 -11.65
N VAL A 71 -25.93 31.96 -11.25
CA VAL A 71 -26.21 33.38 -11.49
C VAL A 71 -25.22 34.26 -10.75
N CYS A 72 -24.94 33.99 -9.47
CA CYS A 72 -23.95 34.72 -8.67
C CYS A 72 -22.55 34.62 -9.29
N PHE A 73 -22.10 33.42 -9.67
CA PHE A 73 -20.79 33.23 -10.31
C PHE A 73 -20.68 33.97 -11.65
N SER A 74 -21.76 33.96 -12.44
CA SER A 74 -21.83 34.67 -13.73
C SER A 74 -21.76 36.19 -13.55
N LEU A 75 -22.45 36.74 -12.56
CA LEU A 75 -22.39 38.16 -12.22
C LEU A 75 -21.00 38.57 -11.72
N GLN A 76 -20.40 37.77 -10.83
CA GLN A 76 -19.06 38.02 -10.32
C GLN A 76 -18.00 38.02 -11.44
N ARG A 77 -18.14 37.12 -12.42
CA ARG A 77 -17.27 37.08 -13.61
C ARG A 77 -17.42 38.35 -14.46
N LYS A 78 -18.67 38.76 -14.75
CA LYS A 78 -18.95 40.00 -15.51
C LYS A 78 -18.39 41.24 -14.81
N TYR A 79 -18.49 41.32 -13.48
CA TYR A 79 -17.90 42.41 -12.70
C TYR A 79 -16.37 42.41 -12.80
N ARG A 80 -15.73 41.25 -12.63
CA ARG A 80 -14.26 41.15 -12.77
C ARG A 80 -13.76 41.52 -14.16
N ASP A 81 -14.51 41.13 -15.20
CA ASP A 81 -14.14 41.40 -16.59
C ASP A 81 -14.34 42.88 -16.97
N SER A 82 -15.37 43.55 -16.42
CA SER A 82 -15.54 45.00 -16.59
C SER A 82 -14.42 45.78 -15.90
N VAL A 83 -14.08 45.43 -14.64
CA VAL A 83 -12.95 46.04 -13.93
C VAL A 83 -11.63 45.90 -14.71
N LYS A 84 -11.33 44.72 -15.25
CA LYS A 84 -10.10 44.53 -16.06
C LYS A 84 -10.07 45.37 -17.34
N LYS A 85 -11.21 45.53 -18.02
CA LYS A 85 -11.31 46.37 -19.22
C LYS A 85 -11.06 47.83 -18.89
N ASP A 86 -11.58 48.31 -17.77
CA ASP A 86 -11.37 49.69 -17.33
C ASP A 86 -9.91 49.97 -16.95
N LEU A 87 -9.19 48.99 -16.35
CA LEU A 87 -7.75 49.11 -16.07
C LEU A 87 -6.88 49.13 -17.36
N SER A 88 -7.27 48.38 -18.39
CA SER A 88 -6.53 48.28 -19.66
C SER A 88 -6.58 49.55 -20.53
N CYS A 89 -7.44 50.52 -20.19
CA CYS A 89 -7.56 51.83 -20.86
C CYS A 89 -7.00 52.99 -20.02
N SER A 90 -6.20 52.71 -18.98
CA SER A 90 -5.58 53.77 -18.18
C SER A 90 -4.50 54.51 -18.97
N LEU A 91 -4.46 55.84 -18.84
CA LEU A 91 -3.52 56.79 -19.49
C LEU A 91 -2.04 56.38 -19.35
N PHE A 92 -1.72 55.57 -18.34
CA PHE A 92 -0.39 55.03 -18.06
C PHE A 92 0.05 53.89 -19.02
N HIS A 93 -0.87 53.22 -19.73
CA HIS A 93 -0.53 52.18 -20.73
C HIS A 93 0.09 52.76 -22.02
N GLN A 94 -0.05 54.06 -22.27
CA GLN A 94 0.50 54.75 -23.46
C GLN A 94 1.90 55.34 -23.22
N LEU A 95 2.45 55.23 -22.01
CA LEU A 95 3.80 55.71 -21.71
C LEU A 95 4.86 54.76 -22.31
N PRO A 96 5.99 55.28 -22.81
CA PRO A 96 7.09 54.45 -23.30
C PRO A 96 7.61 53.52 -22.20
N GLU A 97 7.88 52.28 -22.56
CA GLU A 97 8.44 51.30 -21.63
C GLU A 97 9.85 51.73 -21.22
N THR A 98 10.04 52.03 -19.94
CA THR A 98 11.35 52.27 -19.34
C THR A 98 12.00 50.95 -18.94
N LEU A 99 13.31 50.95 -18.77
CA LEU A 99 14.10 49.78 -18.38
C LEU A 99 13.60 49.15 -17.06
N GLU A 100 13.10 49.99 -16.13
CA GLU A 100 12.47 49.54 -14.88
C GLU A 100 11.13 48.84 -15.12
N THR A 101 10.32 49.34 -16.06
CA THR A 101 9.04 48.68 -16.40
C THR A 101 9.26 47.34 -17.11
N LEU A 102 10.33 47.20 -17.92
CA LEU A 102 10.71 45.93 -18.52
C LEU A 102 11.12 44.91 -17.46
N HIS A 103 11.98 45.31 -16.51
CA HIS A 103 12.38 44.44 -15.39
C HIS A 103 11.18 44.06 -14.50
N ALA A 104 10.27 45.00 -14.23
CA ALA A 104 9.05 44.70 -13.47
C ALA A 104 8.12 43.72 -14.21
N LYS A 105 8.04 43.81 -15.55
CA LYS A 105 7.30 42.86 -16.39
C LYS A 105 7.95 41.48 -16.36
N GLU A 106 9.25 41.39 -16.58
CA GLU A 106 10.00 40.12 -16.51
C GLU A 106 9.86 39.44 -15.13
N ALA A 107 9.97 40.22 -14.05
CA ALA A 107 9.75 39.70 -12.69
C ALA A 107 8.31 39.20 -12.49
N SER A 108 7.31 39.92 -13.00
CA SER A 108 5.90 39.49 -12.95
C SER A 108 5.65 38.22 -13.76
N ASP A 109 6.27 38.09 -14.93
CA ASP A 109 6.15 36.93 -15.81
C ASP A 109 6.80 35.69 -15.18
N LEU A 110 8.00 35.84 -14.60
CA LEU A 110 8.66 34.78 -13.84
C LEU A 110 7.83 34.31 -12.64
N LEU A 111 7.22 35.23 -11.88
CA LEU A 111 6.34 34.87 -10.76
C LEU A 111 5.08 34.13 -11.24
N SER A 112 4.52 34.53 -12.39
CA SER A 112 3.38 33.86 -13.02
C SER A 112 3.73 32.44 -13.47
N GLU A 113 4.91 32.24 -14.06
CA GLU A 113 5.42 30.92 -14.44
C GLU A 113 5.67 30.01 -13.24
N VAL A 114 6.30 30.53 -12.18
CA VAL A 114 6.50 29.79 -10.93
C VAL A 114 5.15 29.38 -10.33
N SER A 115 4.17 30.28 -10.28
CA SER A 115 2.82 29.99 -9.78
C SER A 115 2.09 28.93 -10.62
N LYS A 116 2.20 28.99 -11.96
CA LYS A 116 1.66 27.97 -12.86
C LYS A 116 2.32 26.61 -12.64
N SER A 117 3.64 26.57 -12.59
CA SER A 117 4.40 25.32 -12.38
C SER A 117 4.09 24.68 -11.03
N TYR A 118 3.89 25.49 -9.97
CA TYR A 118 3.49 25.01 -8.65
C TYR A 118 2.07 24.42 -8.68
N LYS A 119 1.12 25.14 -9.28
CA LYS A 119 -0.26 24.68 -9.44
C LYS A 119 -0.35 23.41 -10.29
N GLU A 120 0.47 23.30 -11.33
CA GLU A 120 0.57 22.11 -12.17
C GLU A 120 1.13 20.92 -11.40
N LYS A 121 2.23 21.10 -10.67
CA LYS A 121 2.79 20.05 -9.78
C LYS A 121 1.76 19.61 -8.75
N PHE A 122 1.10 20.55 -8.09
CA PHE A 122 0.03 20.26 -7.13
C PHE A 122 -1.11 19.46 -7.79
N ASN A 123 -1.57 19.86 -8.98
CA ASN A 123 -2.62 19.12 -9.70
C ASN A 123 -2.18 17.74 -10.19
N ARG A 124 -0.89 17.57 -10.52
CA ARG A 124 -0.29 16.29 -10.91
C ARG A 124 -0.17 15.33 -9.72
N GLU A 125 0.10 15.88 -8.54
CA GLU A 125 0.12 15.14 -7.26
C GLU A 125 -1.30 14.86 -6.75
N LYS A 126 -2.25 15.76 -7.03
CA LYS A 126 -3.64 15.66 -6.61
C LYS A 126 -4.28 14.43 -7.24
N GLY A 127 -4.56 13.43 -6.40
CA GLY A 127 -5.17 12.16 -6.83
C GLY A 127 -4.18 11.02 -7.02
N ARG A 128 -2.87 11.24 -6.81
CA ARG A 128 -1.90 10.15 -6.62
C ARG A 128 -1.95 9.69 -5.17
N SER A 129 -3.00 8.98 -4.78
CA SER A 129 -2.97 8.22 -3.53
C SER A 129 -2.26 6.90 -3.78
N ASP A 130 -1.41 6.47 -2.84
CA ASP A 130 -0.74 5.17 -2.92
C ASP A 130 -1.77 4.05 -3.14
N TYR A 131 -2.97 4.21 -2.56
CA TYR A 131 -4.13 3.34 -2.73
C TYR A 131 -4.70 3.27 -4.17
N SER A 132 -4.64 4.35 -4.95
CA SER A 132 -5.14 4.36 -6.33
C SER A 132 -4.19 3.71 -7.33
N SER A 133 -2.89 3.62 -7.00
CA SER A 133 -1.87 2.97 -7.83
C SER A 133 -1.60 1.52 -7.45
N MET A 134 -2.14 1.03 -6.33
CA MET A 134 -1.94 -0.34 -5.88
C MET A 134 -2.72 -1.34 -6.74
N LYS A 135 -2.03 -2.39 -7.20
CA LYS A 135 -2.63 -3.48 -7.97
C LYS A 135 -3.60 -4.32 -7.13
N ASN A 136 -3.30 -4.48 -5.83
CA ASN A 136 -4.15 -5.14 -4.86
C ASN A 136 -4.23 -4.28 -3.61
N LEU A 137 -5.44 -4.15 -3.04
CA LEU A 137 -5.61 -3.43 -1.78
C LEU A 137 -5.01 -4.26 -0.62
N PRO A 138 -4.44 -3.60 0.41
CA PRO A 138 -3.86 -4.28 1.57
C PRO A 138 -4.83 -5.26 2.26
N GLU A 139 -6.12 -4.93 2.27
CA GLU A 139 -7.17 -5.78 2.82
C GLU A 139 -7.39 -7.06 2.00
N VAL A 140 -7.31 -6.95 0.67
CA VAL A 140 -7.43 -8.10 -0.25
C VAL A 140 -6.19 -8.98 -0.16
N GLU A 141 -5.00 -8.40 -0.01
CA GLU A 141 -3.77 -9.18 0.22
C GLU A 141 -3.83 -9.95 1.54
N HIS A 142 -4.30 -9.30 2.61
CA HIS A 142 -4.48 -9.95 3.91
C HIS A 142 -5.51 -11.09 3.82
N ALA A 143 -6.65 -10.86 3.16
CA ALA A 143 -7.67 -11.89 2.96
C ALA A 143 -7.14 -13.08 2.14
N MET A 144 -6.35 -12.83 1.09
CA MET A 144 -5.68 -13.88 0.32
C MET A 144 -4.66 -14.66 1.16
N GLU A 145 -3.91 -13.99 2.03
CA GLU A 145 -2.94 -14.64 2.91
C GLU A 145 -3.64 -15.52 3.95
N VAL A 146 -4.73 -15.04 4.56
CA VAL A 146 -5.54 -15.82 5.50
C VAL A 146 -6.13 -17.05 4.80
N ALA A 147 -6.67 -16.90 3.60
CA ALA A 147 -7.17 -18.02 2.80
C ALA A 147 -6.07 -19.03 2.43
N ARG A 148 -4.85 -18.56 2.11
CA ARG A 148 -3.67 -19.43 1.89
C ARG A 148 -3.26 -20.18 3.16
N LYS A 149 -3.28 -19.52 4.31
CA LYS A 149 -2.93 -20.16 5.60
C LYS A 149 -3.97 -21.21 5.98
N GLN A 150 -5.26 -20.90 5.82
CA GLN A 150 -6.34 -21.86 6.06
C GLN A 150 -6.27 -23.05 5.10
N SER A 151 -5.97 -22.81 3.82
CA SER A 151 -5.81 -23.89 2.85
C SER A 151 -4.55 -24.72 3.12
N HIS A 152 -3.43 -24.12 3.51
CA HIS A 152 -2.22 -24.85 3.92
C HIS A 152 -2.49 -25.76 5.11
N VAL A 153 -3.20 -25.26 6.14
CA VAL A 153 -3.62 -26.07 7.29
C VAL A 153 -4.53 -27.22 6.86
N ASN A 154 -5.51 -26.96 5.98
CA ASN A 154 -6.43 -28.00 5.48
C ASN A 154 -5.72 -29.04 4.60
N VAL A 155 -4.79 -28.62 3.73
CA VAL A 155 -3.95 -29.50 2.91
C VAL A 155 -3.07 -30.35 3.82
N SER A 156 -2.40 -29.78 4.82
CA SER A 156 -1.58 -30.55 5.77
C SER A 156 -2.40 -31.60 6.53
N TYR A 157 -3.66 -31.28 6.87
CA TYR A 157 -4.58 -32.21 7.52
C TYR A 157 -5.04 -33.35 6.59
N ARG A 158 -5.30 -33.04 5.32
CA ARG A 158 -5.64 -34.05 4.29
C ARG A 158 -4.44 -34.92 3.92
N SER A 159 -3.27 -34.33 3.76
CA SER A 159 -2.01 -35.04 3.47
C SER A 159 -1.60 -35.97 4.62
N GLY A 160 -1.74 -35.54 5.88
CA GLY A 160 -1.49 -36.43 7.03
C GLY A 160 -2.46 -37.62 7.10
N ARG A 161 -3.71 -37.45 6.65
CA ARG A 161 -4.68 -38.56 6.51
C ARG A 161 -4.31 -39.51 5.37
N GLU A 162 -3.93 -38.97 4.22
CA GLU A 162 -3.47 -39.77 3.07
C GLU A 162 -2.20 -40.54 3.39
N GLU A 163 -1.29 -39.96 4.17
CA GLU A 163 -0.05 -40.60 4.64
C GLU A 163 -0.33 -41.75 5.63
N LEU A 164 -1.31 -41.58 6.54
CA LEU A 164 -1.82 -42.67 7.37
C LEU A 164 -2.55 -43.76 6.58
N GLN A 165 -3.11 -43.44 5.41
CA GLN A 165 -3.82 -44.36 4.52
C GLN A 165 -2.90 -45.07 3.52
N ARG A 166 -1.61 -44.69 3.41
CA ARG A 166 -0.61 -45.44 2.65
C ARG A 166 -0.27 -46.73 3.40
N TYR A 167 -1.12 -47.74 3.19
CA TYR A 167 -0.88 -49.10 3.63
C TYR A 167 0.34 -49.66 2.88
N ASN A 168 1.45 -49.88 3.59
CA ASN A 168 2.60 -50.61 3.06
C ASN A 168 2.26 -52.12 3.08
N PRO A 169 2.15 -52.81 1.93
CA PRO A 169 1.74 -54.22 1.88
C PRO A 169 2.80 -55.18 2.44
N ALA A 170 4.05 -54.74 2.55
CA ALA A 170 5.07 -55.43 3.32
C ALA A 170 5.09 -54.82 4.73
N PRO A 171 4.63 -55.55 5.76
CA PRO A 171 4.75 -55.03 7.10
C PRO A 171 6.24 -55.00 7.46
N ASP A 172 6.77 -53.82 7.79
CA ASP A 172 8.08 -53.62 8.45
C ASP A 172 8.08 -54.17 9.89
N ARG A 173 7.34 -55.26 10.10
CA ARG A 173 7.30 -56.02 11.32
C ARG A 173 8.48 -57.00 11.27
N PRO A 174 9.45 -56.87 12.19
CA PRO A 174 10.70 -57.63 12.13
C PRO A 174 10.47 -59.15 12.20
N ASP A 175 9.37 -59.60 12.80
CA ASP A 175 8.90 -60.99 12.82
C ASP A 175 8.61 -61.55 11.41
N ILE A 176 7.98 -60.76 10.53
CA ILE A 176 7.61 -61.20 9.18
C ILE A 176 8.83 -61.22 8.25
N ILE A 177 9.69 -60.21 8.34
CA ILE A 177 10.96 -60.16 7.61
C ILE A 177 11.85 -61.33 8.03
N SER A 178 11.93 -61.60 9.33
CA SER A 178 12.68 -62.73 9.88
C SER A 178 12.12 -64.08 9.38
N ALA A 179 10.80 -64.25 9.37
CA ALA A 179 10.16 -65.46 8.87
C ALA A 179 10.40 -65.69 7.37
N ALA A 180 10.32 -64.63 6.56
CA ALA A 180 10.58 -64.70 5.12
C ALA A 180 12.04 -65.07 4.82
N ASN A 181 13.00 -64.51 5.57
CA ASN A 181 14.42 -64.84 5.43
C ASN A 181 14.71 -66.27 5.88
N ALA A 182 14.10 -66.75 6.97
CA ALA A 182 14.20 -68.14 7.40
C ALA A 182 13.65 -69.11 6.36
N ALA A 183 12.51 -68.80 5.73
CA ALA A 183 11.93 -69.61 4.66
C ALA A 183 12.84 -69.67 3.42
N LYS A 184 13.50 -68.56 3.05
CA LYS A 184 14.49 -68.56 1.96
C LYS A 184 15.68 -69.46 2.28
N LEU A 185 16.19 -69.41 3.51
CA LEU A 185 17.31 -70.26 3.96
C LEU A 185 16.95 -71.75 3.95
N ILE A 186 15.73 -72.10 4.40
CA ILE A 186 15.21 -73.47 4.34
C ILE A 186 15.14 -73.95 2.90
N LYS A 187 14.57 -73.14 1.99
CA LYS A 187 14.48 -73.48 0.56
C LYS A 187 15.85 -73.67 -0.08
N THR A 188 16.83 -72.82 0.23
CA THR A 188 18.20 -72.98 -0.28
C THR A 188 18.88 -74.22 0.28
N ALA A 189 18.65 -74.54 1.56
CA ALA A 189 19.19 -75.75 2.16
C ALA A 189 18.58 -76.98 1.48
N GLU A 190 17.26 -77.05 1.33
CA GLU A 190 16.56 -78.14 0.65
C GLU A 190 17.08 -78.35 -0.77
N SER A 191 17.30 -77.28 -1.54
CA SER A 191 17.91 -77.40 -2.87
C SER A 191 19.31 -78.00 -2.83
N VAL A 192 20.15 -77.61 -1.86
CA VAL A 192 21.51 -78.18 -1.70
C VAL A 192 21.47 -79.66 -1.28
N TRP A 193 20.54 -80.02 -0.39
CA TRP A 193 20.30 -81.43 0.01
C TRP A 193 19.81 -82.29 -1.17
N LEU A 194 18.94 -81.74 -2.03
CA LEU A 194 18.45 -82.41 -3.24
C LEU A 194 19.51 -82.52 -4.34
N GLU A 195 20.40 -81.54 -4.47
CA GLU A 195 21.55 -81.59 -5.40
C GLU A 195 22.58 -82.65 -4.97
N GLY A 196 22.81 -82.77 -3.66
CA GLY A 196 23.72 -83.77 -3.06
C GLY A 196 23.21 -85.22 -3.15
N THR A 197 21.89 -85.42 -3.22
CA THR A 197 21.31 -86.76 -3.44
C THR A 197 21.25 -87.17 -4.91
N ARG A 198 21.39 -86.21 -5.85
CA ARG A 198 21.49 -86.48 -7.31
C ARG A 198 22.92 -86.82 -7.75
N THR A 199 23.93 -86.41 -7.00
CA THR A 199 25.35 -86.76 -7.22
C THR A 199 25.70 -87.99 -6.37
N GLY A 200 25.26 -89.15 -6.84
CA GLY A 200 25.35 -90.48 -6.22
C GLY A 200 26.43 -90.69 -5.15
N SER A 201 26.06 -90.46 -3.90
CA SER A 201 26.68 -91.09 -2.73
C SER A 201 25.64 -91.22 -1.62
N GLU A 202 25.10 -92.43 -1.45
CA GLU A 202 24.38 -92.79 -0.24
C GLU A 202 25.37 -92.92 0.92
N PRO A 203 25.10 -92.34 2.10
CA PRO A 203 25.60 -92.90 3.34
C PRO A 203 24.46 -93.61 4.06
N ALA A 204 24.71 -94.89 4.27
CA ALA A 204 23.89 -95.85 4.99
C ALA A 204 23.34 -95.31 6.32
N VAL A 205 22.10 -95.71 6.58
CA VAL A 205 21.42 -95.68 7.87
C VAL A 205 22.22 -96.51 8.88
N ILE A 206 23.10 -95.89 9.66
CA ILE A 206 23.69 -96.54 10.85
C ILE A 206 23.76 -95.53 12.01
N HIS A 207 23.11 -95.92 13.11
CA HIS A 207 23.05 -95.29 14.43
C HIS A 207 22.18 -94.03 14.60
N ARG A 208 21.00 -94.23 15.18
CA ARG A 208 20.43 -93.24 16.10
C ARG A 208 21.38 -93.04 17.29
N LEU A 209 22.18 -91.96 17.26
CA LEU A 209 22.71 -91.36 18.48
C LEU A 209 21.64 -90.41 19.06
N PRO A 210 21.16 -90.61 20.31
CA PRO A 210 20.15 -89.76 20.91
C PRO A 210 20.78 -88.49 21.50
N ILE A 211 21.39 -87.62 20.68
CA ILE A 211 21.96 -86.34 21.17
C ILE A 211 21.65 -85.14 20.24
N SER A 212 21.09 -85.31 19.05
CA SER A 212 20.85 -84.17 18.13
C SER A 212 19.49 -83.45 18.27
N ALA A 213 18.66 -83.84 19.24
CA ALA A 213 17.42 -83.09 19.58
C ALA A 213 17.64 -81.99 20.63
N ALA A 214 18.84 -81.89 21.23
CA ALA A 214 19.19 -80.87 22.22
C ALA A 214 19.60 -79.47 21.67
N PRO A 215 20.09 -79.27 20.43
CA PRO A 215 20.58 -77.95 20.03
C PRO A 215 19.45 -76.98 19.71
N ARG A 216 18.24 -77.44 19.35
CA ARG A 216 17.11 -76.55 19.06
C ARG A 216 16.55 -75.89 20.33
N GLY A 217 16.40 -76.66 21.42
CA GLY A 217 15.97 -76.13 22.71
C GLY A 217 16.98 -75.16 23.31
N ALA A 218 18.27 -75.52 23.29
CA ALA A 218 19.36 -74.67 23.76
C ALA A 218 19.53 -73.39 22.90
N HIS A 219 19.41 -73.50 21.57
CA HIS A 219 19.52 -72.34 20.68
C HIS A 219 18.32 -71.39 20.80
N LEU A 220 17.11 -71.91 21.01
CA LEU A 220 15.92 -71.08 21.28
C LEU A 220 16.02 -70.36 22.62
N SER A 221 16.51 -71.03 23.66
CA SER A 221 16.71 -70.40 24.98
C SER A 221 17.87 -69.40 24.96
N VAL A 222 18.98 -69.68 24.27
CA VAL A 222 20.06 -68.71 24.05
C VAL A 222 19.58 -67.50 23.24
N LEU A 223 18.75 -67.69 22.22
CA LEU A 223 18.17 -66.58 21.45
C LEU A 223 17.20 -65.75 22.28
N GLN A 224 16.38 -66.37 23.13
CA GLN A 224 15.48 -65.66 24.06
C GLN A 224 16.27 -64.85 25.08
N VAL A 225 17.36 -65.39 25.62
CA VAL A 225 18.27 -64.67 26.52
C VAL A 225 18.93 -63.50 25.79
N LYS A 226 19.46 -63.72 24.58
CA LYS A 226 20.07 -62.65 23.76
C LYS A 226 19.07 -61.57 23.37
N TYR A 227 17.83 -61.93 23.05
CA TYR A 227 16.75 -60.99 22.76
C TYR A 227 16.39 -60.18 24.01
N LYS A 228 16.25 -60.84 25.16
CA LYS A 228 15.98 -60.17 26.44
C LYS A 228 17.11 -59.23 26.83
N GLU A 229 18.37 -59.62 26.65
CA GLU A 229 19.54 -58.77 26.89
C GLU A 229 19.60 -57.58 25.94
N SER A 230 19.29 -57.77 24.65
CA SER A 230 19.28 -56.67 23.68
C SER A 230 18.09 -55.73 23.87
N PHE A 231 16.93 -56.24 24.28
CA PHE A 231 15.79 -55.45 24.72
C PHE A 231 16.12 -54.65 25.99
N ASP A 232 16.75 -55.29 26.97
CA ASP A 232 17.18 -54.65 28.21
C ASP A 232 18.28 -53.61 27.96
N ARG A 233 19.14 -53.80 26.96
CA ARG A 233 20.21 -52.85 26.59
C ARG A 233 19.72 -51.67 25.74
N LEU A 234 18.81 -51.90 24.80
CA LEU A 234 18.41 -50.89 23.80
C LEU A 234 17.16 -50.09 24.19
N LEU A 235 16.21 -50.72 24.89
CA LEU A 235 14.86 -50.16 25.09
C LEU A 235 14.55 -49.93 26.57
N LYS A 236 15.08 -50.76 27.49
CA LYS A 236 14.84 -50.64 28.93
C LYS A 236 15.64 -49.47 29.53
N GLY A 237 15.15 -48.26 29.29
CA GLY A 237 15.77 -47.03 29.79
C GLY A 237 15.57 -45.83 28.88
N GLN A 238 15.22 -46.04 27.60
CA GLN A 238 14.80 -44.95 26.71
C GLN A 238 13.38 -44.51 27.06
N ARG A 239 13.25 -43.78 28.17
CA ARG A 239 12.06 -42.95 28.39
C ARG A 239 12.16 -41.76 27.44
N PRO A 240 11.08 -41.38 26.73
CA PRO A 240 11.01 -40.07 26.10
C PRO A 240 11.38 -39.03 27.15
N ARG A 241 12.51 -38.35 26.98
CA ARG A 241 13.04 -37.41 27.96
C ARG A 241 12.18 -36.15 27.85
N TYR A 242 11.02 -36.16 28.50
CA TYR A 242 10.13 -35.00 28.55
C TYR A 242 10.86 -33.90 29.33
N ASN A 243 11.33 -32.88 28.63
CA ASN A 243 11.83 -31.67 29.24
C ASN A 243 10.64 -30.70 29.36
N PRO A 244 10.13 -30.41 30.58
CA PRO A 244 9.01 -29.50 30.76
C PRO A 244 9.26 -28.10 30.18
N MET A 245 10.53 -27.68 30.07
CA MET A 245 10.91 -26.39 29.48
C MET A 245 10.76 -26.37 27.95
N ASP A 246 10.82 -27.53 27.30
CA ASP A 246 10.73 -27.63 25.84
C ASP A 246 9.31 -27.86 25.34
N CYS A 247 8.36 -28.10 26.24
CA CYS A 247 6.98 -28.33 25.82
C CYS A 247 6.37 -27.05 25.22
N VAL A 248 5.50 -27.25 24.23
CA VAL A 248 4.89 -26.15 23.46
C VAL A 248 4.14 -25.18 24.39
N SER A 249 3.44 -25.69 25.40
CA SER A 249 2.70 -24.89 26.38
C SER A 249 3.64 -24.02 27.23
N PHE A 250 4.80 -24.55 27.64
CA PHE A 250 5.78 -23.77 28.39
C PHE A 250 6.39 -22.65 27.54
N LYS A 251 6.76 -22.93 26.29
CA LYS A 251 7.25 -21.90 25.35
C LYS A 251 6.19 -20.81 25.10
N HIS A 252 4.92 -21.19 24.98
CA HIS A 252 3.82 -20.25 24.78
C HIS A 252 3.62 -19.33 26.00
N THR A 253 3.63 -19.90 27.20
CA THR A 253 3.47 -19.13 28.45
C THR A 253 4.66 -18.21 28.69
N GLN A 254 5.88 -18.64 28.39
CA GLN A 254 7.07 -17.79 28.45
C GLN A 254 7.00 -16.61 27.46
N ALA A 255 6.58 -16.85 26.21
CA ALA A 255 6.43 -15.79 25.21
C ALA A 255 5.31 -14.79 25.58
N ALA A 256 4.17 -15.29 26.06
CA ALA A 256 3.08 -14.44 26.55
C ALA A 256 3.51 -13.60 27.77
N ALA A 257 4.28 -14.18 28.70
CA ALA A 257 4.81 -13.45 29.85
C ALA A 257 5.83 -12.38 29.44
N ALA A 258 6.69 -12.65 28.45
CA ALA A 258 7.61 -11.65 27.91
C ALA A 258 6.88 -10.48 27.23
N LEU A 259 5.79 -10.78 26.49
CA LEU A 259 4.94 -9.75 25.88
C LEU A 259 4.15 -8.94 26.91
N ALA A 260 3.66 -9.59 27.98
CA ALA A 260 2.93 -8.94 29.06
C ALA A 260 3.83 -8.19 30.05
N SER A 261 5.15 -8.40 30.00
CA SER A 261 6.10 -7.77 30.90
C SER A 261 6.19 -6.26 30.65
N GLN A 262 5.79 -5.49 31.65
CA GLN A 262 5.84 -4.03 31.62
C GLN A 262 7.28 -3.49 31.47
N LEU A 263 8.27 -4.24 31.95
CA LEU A 263 9.68 -3.85 31.83
C LEU A 263 10.18 -3.97 30.39
N GLU A 264 9.84 -5.08 29.71
CA GLU A 264 10.12 -5.27 28.27
C GLU A 264 9.42 -4.21 27.43
N TYR A 265 8.15 -3.92 27.77
CA TYR A 265 7.38 -2.86 27.13
C TYR A 265 8.05 -1.49 27.29
N LYS A 266 8.44 -1.13 28.52
CA LYS A 266 9.11 0.14 28.80
C LYS A 266 10.48 0.23 28.12
N LYS A 267 11.25 -0.85 28.10
CA LYS A 267 12.54 -0.94 27.39
C LYS A 267 12.37 -0.73 25.88
N LYS A 268 11.41 -1.42 25.27
CA LYS A 268 11.08 -1.23 23.83
C LYS A 268 10.59 0.18 23.57
N TYR A 269 9.76 0.73 24.44
CA TYR A 269 9.29 2.11 24.37
C TYR A 269 10.45 3.11 24.44
N GLU A 270 11.40 2.94 25.35
CA GLU A 270 12.58 3.80 25.45
C GLU A 270 13.47 3.71 24.19
N GLN A 271 13.61 2.51 23.61
CA GLN A 271 14.35 2.30 22.35
C GLN A 271 13.65 2.96 21.14
N THR A 272 12.33 2.85 21.05
CA THR A 272 11.55 3.41 19.93
C THR A 272 11.21 4.88 20.10
N LYS A 273 11.24 5.43 21.33
CA LYS A 273 11.03 6.86 21.61
C LYS A 273 12.09 7.74 20.93
N ALA A 274 13.28 7.24 20.64
CA ALA A 274 14.27 7.99 19.85
C ALA A 274 13.91 8.03 18.34
N HIS A 275 13.07 7.11 17.88
CA HIS A 275 12.64 6.97 16.49
C HIS A 275 11.28 7.64 16.25
N TYR A 276 11.11 8.88 16.71
CA TYR A 276 10.05 9.71 16.16
C TYR A 276 10.43 10.06 14.72
N HIS A 277 9.51 9.83 13.78
CA HIS A 277 9.55 10.52 12.50
C HIS A 277 9.42 12.01 12.82
N ILE A 278 10.55 12.72 12.88
CA ILE A 278 10.52 14.17 12.69
C ILE A 278 9.84 14.36 11.34
N ALA A 279 8.70 15.06 11.35
CA ALA A 279 7.97 15.38 10.14
C ALA A 279 8.98 15.87 9.11
N VAL A 280 8.97 15.27 7.91
CA VAL A 280 9.67 15.80 6.74
C VAL A 280 9.46 17.30 6.77
N ASP A 281 10.54 18.08 6.92
CA ASP A 281 10.46 19.53 6.98
C ASP A 281 9.48 19.96 5.89
N THR A 282 8.38 20.62 6.27
CA THR A 282 7.40 21.11 5.30
C THR A 282 8.17 21.91 4.26
N ALA A 283 7.83 21.84 2.97
CA ALA A 283 8.59 22.54 1.92
C ALA A 283 8.82 24.03 2.26
N GLU A 284 7.88 24.64 2.98
CA GLU A 284 7.99 25.99 3.56
C GLU A 284 9.10 26.12 4.61
N GLN A 285 9.27 25.15 5.52
CA GLN A 285 10.32 25.14 6.53
C GLN A 285 11.71 24.93 5.93
N GLN A 286 11.83 24.10 4.88
CA GLN A 286 13.07 23.98 4.12
C GLN A 286 13.41 25.32 3.44
N HIS A 287 12.43 25.94 2.78
CA HIS A 287 12.59 27.24 2.13
C HIS A 287 12.95 28.36 3.11
N HIS A 288 12.34 28.41 4.30
CA HIS A 288 12.72 29.38 5.33
C HIS A 288 14.14 29.16 5.85
N ARG A 289 14.59 27.90 5.99
CA ARG A 289 15.96 27.57 6.39
C ARG A 289 16.96 27.98 5.31
N GLU A 290 16.69 27.67 4.05
CA GLU A 290 17.52 28.05 2.90
C GLU A 290 17.60 29.57 2.74
N ASN A 291 16.48 30.27 2.88
CA ASN A 291 16.44 31.73 2.84
C ASN A 291 17.18 32.37 4.01
N ALA A 292 17.09 31.81 5.22
CA ALA A 292 17.86 32.27 6.36
C ALA A 292 19.38 32.07 6.15
N VAL A 293 19.79 30.97 5.52
CA VAL A 293 21.19 30.71 5.14
C VAL A 293 21.64 31.67 4.03
N LEU A 294 20.78 31.99 3.07
CA LEU A 294 21.07 32.97 2.01
C LEU A 294 21.14 34.40 2.54
N HIS A 295 20.30 34.76 3.53
CA HIS A 295 20.31 36.06 4.19
C HIS A 295 21.45 36.22 5.21
N SER A 296 22.17 35.15 5.52
CA SER A 296 23.32 35.18 6.42
C SER A 296 24.45 36.01 5.82
N GLN A 297 24.87 37.05 6.55
CA GLN A 297 26.04 37.86 6.20
C GLN A 297 27.33 37.03 6.09
N VAL A 298 27.38 35.87 6.74
CA VAL A 298 28.51 34.93 6.66
C VAL A 298 28.61 34.33 5.27
N LYS A 299 27.47 33.94 4.66
CA LYS A 299 27.45 33.37 3.31
C LYS A 299 27.77 34.42 2.25
N TYR A 300 27.25 35.63 2.41
CA TYR A 300 27.61 36.76 1.56
C TYR A 300 29.11 37.08 1.62
N ARG A 301 29.68 37.08 2.83
CA ARG A 301 31.12 37.29 3.03
C ARG A 301 31.96 36.16 2.45
N GLU A 302 31.54 34.90 2.60
CA GLU A 302 32.21 33.73 2.05
C GLU A 302 32.21 33.75 0.52
N GLU A 303 31.08 34.07 -0.13
CA GLU A 303 30.99 34.26 -1.58
C GLU A 303 31.83 35.45 -2.05
N TYR A 304 31.82 36.57 -1.31
CA TYR A 304 32.65 37.73 -1.61
C TYR A 304 34.15 37.40 -1.53
N GLU A 305 34.61 36.71 -0.49
CA GLU A 305 36.01 36.32 -0.35
C GLU A 305 36.42 35.29 -1.43
N LYS A 306 35.53 34.39 -1.82
CA LYS A 306 35.76 33.40 -2.89
C LYS A 306 35.81 34.03 -4.29
N ASN A 307 35.06 35.11 -4.51
CA ASN A 307 35.03 35.84 -5.78
C ASN A 307 36.03 37.00 -5.84
N LYS A 308 36.68 37.34 -4.72
CA LYS A 308 37.71 38.38 -4.68
C LYS A 308 38.93 37.95 -5.49
N GLY A 309 39.01 38.43 -6.72
CA GLY A 309 40.08 38.12 -7.67
C GLY A 309 39.62 37.41 -8.94
N ARG A 310 38.34 37.03 -9.06
CA ARG A 310 37.76 36.62 -10.35
C ARG A 310 37.42 37.88 -11.14
N SER A 311 38.01 38.04 -12.33
CA SER A 311 37.67 39.15 -13.23
C SER A 311 36.20 39.06 -13.63
N LEU A 312 35.43 40.14 -13.43
CA LEU A 312 33.98 40.26 -13.67
C LEU A 312 33.54 40.07 -15.14
N MET A 313 34.47 39.66 -16.02
CA MET A 313 34.27 39.62 -17.47
C MET A 313 34.89 38.35 -18.06
N GLU A 314 34.67 37.21 -17.43
CA GLU A 314 34.87 35.93 -18.10
C GLU A 314 33.63 35.67 -18.96
N PHE A 315 33.68 36.10 -20.23
CA PHE A 315 32.69 35.82 -21.30
C PHE A 315 32.42 34.32 -21.55
N GLY A 316 32.95 33.43 -20.71
CA GLY A 316 32.94 31.98 -20.89
C GLY A 316 31.66 31.26 -20.48
N GLU A 317 30.69 31.91 -19.81
CA GLU A 317 29.54 31.18 -19.26
C GLU A 317 28.17 31.86 -19.40
N THR A 318 27.89 32.57 -20.50
CA THR A 318 26.47 32.72 -20.85
C THR A 318 25.94 31.34 -21.27
N GLN A 319 24.74 30.99 -20.81
CA GLN A 319 24.09 29.71 -21.15
C GLN A 319 24.01 29.51 -22.67
N SER A 320 23.87 30.61 -23.41
CA SER A 320 23.96 30.67 -24.88
C SER A 320 25.31 30.18 -25.41
N TYR A 321 26.43 30.62 -24.84
CA TYR A 321 27.77 30.19 -25.28
C TYR A 321 28.02 28.70 -25.00
N LYS A 322 27.54 28.19 -23.86
CA LYS A 322 27.62 26.74 -23.53
C LYS A 322 26.85 25.90 -24.55
N VAL A 323 25.61 26.29 -24.86
CA VAL A 323 24.77 25.61 -25.86
C VAL A 323 25.39 25.67 -27.26
N SER A 324 25.95 26.81 -27.66
CA SER A 324 26.62 26.94 -28.97
C SER A 324 27.86 26.05 -29.10
N LYS A 325 28.66 25.95 -28.03
CA LYS A 325 29.85 25.09 -28.00
C LYS A 325 29.50 23.60 -28.04
N GLU A 326 28.47 23.20 -27.29
CA GLU A 326 27.96 21.82 -27.32
C GLU A 326 27.35 21.46 -28.68
N ALA A 327 26.59 22.37 -29.29
CA ALA A 327 26.04 22.18 -30.63
C ALA A 327 27.13 22.00 -31.70
N GLN A 328 28.20 22.82 -31.66
CA GLN A 328 29.34 22.65 -32.57
C GLN A 328 30.06 21.32 -32.38
N LYS A 329 30.22 20.88 -31.12
CA LYS A 329 30.85 19.59 -30.82
C LYS A 329 30.02 18.43 -31.38
N MET A 330 28.71 18.44 -31.18
CA MET A 330 27.81 17.44 -31.76
C MET A 330 27.85 17.44 -33.29
N GLN A 331 27.94 18.60 -33.93
CA GLN A 331 28.08 18.68 -35.39
C GLN A 331 29.40 18.09 -35.90
N SER A 332 30.51 18.33 -35.19
CA SER A 332 31.82 17.76 -35.55
C SER A 332 31.89 16.24 -35.36
N GLU A 333 31.14 15.67 -34.41
CA GLU A 333 31.07 14.23 -34.17
C GLU A 333 30.16 13.50 -35.18
N VAL A 334 29.23 14.21 -35.82
CA VAL A 334 28.34 13.67 -36.87
C VAL A 334 28.98 13.77 -38.26
N THR A 335 29.97 14.65 -38.43
CA THR A 335 30.65 14.89 -39.71
C THR A 335 32.01 14.19 -39.82
N SER A 336 32.45 13.51 -38.76
CA SER A 336 33.61 12.62 -38.73
C SER A 336 33.18 11.17 -38.63
#